data_AF-A0A5S3WXZ4-F1
#
_entry.id   AF-A0A5S3WXZ4-F1
#
_cell.length_a   1.000
_cell.length_b   1.000
_cell.length_c   1.000
_cell.angle_alpha   90.00
_cell.angle_beta   90.00
_cell.angle_gamma   90.00
#
_symmetry.space_group_name_H-M   'P 1'
#
loop_
_entity.id
_entity.type
_entity.pdbx_description
1 polymer ?
#
loop_
_entity_poly.entity_id
_entity_poly.type
_entity_poly.pdbx_seq_one_letter_code
_entity_poly.pdbx_strand_id
1 'polypeptide(L)'
;MNLDKEISKALQQEQAEMAPILAEEKGLFTMLGNVYQGNTRFWVILASISALLITLGFVYSGYRFYIATSVMDQVFWAVWFIAGLVVQIATKLWIFMEMNRQSVLREINALAMRLSK
;
A
#
# COMPACT_ATOMS: atom_id res chain seq x y z
N MET A 1 -22.12 -37.25 -24.35
CA MET A 1 -20.77 -36.95 -23.82
C MET A 1 -20.14 -35.72 -24.53
N ASN A 2 -20.86 -34.60 -24.66
CA ASN A 2 -20.34 -33.37 -25.29
C ASN A 2 -20.43 -32.12 -24.39
N LEU A 3 -21.33 -32.12 -23.40
CA LEU A 3 -21.47 -31.03 -22.43
C LEU A 3 -20.17 -30.74 -21.68
N ASP A 4 -19.41 -31.77 -21.29
CA ASP A 4 -18.16 -31.61 -20.56
C ASP A 4 -17.07 -30.92 -21.42
N LYS A 5 -17.07 -31.20 -22.73
CA LYS A 5 -16.18 -30.53 -23.69
C LYS A 5 -16.60 -29.09 -23.96
N GLU A 6 -17.90 -28.81 -24.00
CA GLU A 6 -18.42 -27.45 -24.16
C GLU A 6 -18.19 -26.60 -22.92
N ILE A 7 -18.40 -27.15 -21.72
CA ILE A 7 -18.10 -26.49 -20.44
C ILE A 7 -16.59 -26.22 -20.34
N SER A 8 -15.75 -27.21 -20.67
CA SER A 8 -14.29 -27.03 -20.65
C SER A 8 -13.83 -25.98 -21.66
N LYS A 9 -14.44 -25.92 -22.86
CA LYS A 9 -14.18 -24.86 -23.85
C LYS A 9 -14.65 -23.49 -23.38
N ALA A 10 -15.84 -23.39 -22.79
CA ALA A 10 -16.37 -22.14 -22.25
C ALA A 10 -15.49 -21.60 -21.12
N LEU A 11 -15.06 -22.47 -20.20
CA LEU A 11 -14.13 -22.13 -19.12
C LEU A 11 -12.74 -21.74 -19.67
N GLN A 12 -12.25 -22.39 -20.72
CA GLN A 12 -10.99 -22.02 -21.36
C GLN A 12 -11.09 -20.68 -22.11
N GLN A 13 -12.23 -20.38 -22.74
CA GLN A 13 -12.48 -19.07 -23.35
C GLN A 13 -12.59 -17.97 -22.29
N GLU A 14 -13.33 -18.19 -21.21
CA GLU A 14 -13.37 -17.25 -20.09
C GLU A 14 -11.98 -17.05 -19.47
N GLN A 15 -11.22 -18.12 -19.26
CA GLN A 15 -9.83 -18.02 -18.77
C GLN A 15 -8.92 -17.29 -19.76
N ALA A 16 -9.09 -17.46 -21.08
CA ALA A 16 -8.30 -16.77 -22.08
C ALA A 16 -8.68 -15.28 -22.22
N GLU A 17 -9.93 -14.91 -21.93
CA GLU A 17 -10.38 -13.52 -21.86
C GLU A 17 -10.00 -12.85 -20.52
N MET A 18 -9.89 -13.65 -19.44
CA MET A 18 -9.37 -13.20 -18.14
C MET A 18 -7.83 -13.18 -18.08
N ALA A 19 -7.15 -14.00 -18.88
CA ALA A 19 -5.68 -14.05 -18.96
C ALA A 19 -5.01 -12.71 -19.28
N PRO A 20 -5.48 -11.88 -20.24
CA PRO A 20 -4.90 -10.55 -20.46
C PRO A 20 -5.20 -9.58 -19.32
N ILE A 21 -6.30 -9.77 -18.58
CA ILE A 21 -6.66 -8.96 -17.40
C ILE A 21 -5.75 -9.30 -16.22
N LEU A 22 -5.35 -10.57 -16.08
CA LEU A 22 -4.42 -11.06 -15.06
C LEU A 22 -2.95 -10.84 -15.45
N ALA A 23 -2.61 -10.91 -16.74
CA ALA A 23 -1.27 -10.64 -17.26
C ALA A 23 -0.93 -9.15 -17.24
N GLU A 24 -1.93 -8.27 -17.16
CA GLU A 24 -1.76 -6.88 -16.76
C GLU A 24 -1.68 -6.76 -15.23
N GLU A 25 -0.88 -7.64 -14.60
CA GLU A 25 -0.26 -7.34 -13.30
C GLU A 25 0.60 -6.10 -13.52
N LYS A 26 -0.04 -4.94 -13.44
CA LYS A 26 0.61 -3.65 -13.26
C LYS A 26 1.53 -3.85 -12.07
N GLY A 27 2.82 -4.07 -12.33
CA GLY A 27 3.77 -4.49 -11.30
C GLY A 27 3.67 -3.61 -10.06
N LEU A 28 3.99 -4.14 -8.88
CA LEU A 28 3.80 -3.46 -7.59
C LEU A 28 4.25 -1.99 -7.58
N PHE A 29 5.33 -1.66 -8.31
CA PHE A 29 5.81 -0.29 -8.50
C PHE A 29 4.87 0.63 -9.28
N THR A 30 4.17 0.11 -10.29
CA THR A 30 3.13 0.84 -11.02
C THR A 30 1.85 0.99 -10.20
N MET A 31 1.48 0.01 -9.36
CA MET A 31 0.39 0.19 -8.38
C MET A 31 0.74 1.26 -7.33
N LEU A 32 1.97 1.23 -6.80
CA LEU A 32 2.52 2.28 -5.95
C LEU A 32 2.49 3.64 -6.67
N GLY A 33 2.97 3.70 -7.92
CA GLY A 33 2.94 4.92 -8.74
C GLY A 33 1.51 5.44 -8.96
N ASN A 34 0.53 4.57 -9.14
CA ASN A 34 -0.87 4.95 -9.32
C ASN A 34 -1.48 5.54 -8.03
N VAL A 35 -1.06 5.08 -6.85
CA VAL A 35 -1.44 5.70 -5.56
C VAL A 35 -0.94 7.14 -5.47
N TYR A 36 0.23 7.43 -6.06
CA TYR A 36 0.76 8.79 -6.19
C TYR A 36 0.15 9.61 -7.35
N GLN A 37 -0.73 9.04 -8.17
CA GLN A 37 -1.35 9.74 -9.31
C GLN A 37 -2.88 9.89 -9.18
N GLY A 38 -3.53 9.14 -8.27
CA GLY A 38 -4.99 9.21 -8.05
C GLY A 38 -5.45 10.39 -7.19
N ASN A 39 -6.76 10.43 -6.90
CA ASN A 39 -7.39 11.45 -6.05
C ASN A 39 -6.83 11.51 -4.60
N THR A 40 -6.17 10.43 -4.17
CA THR A 40 -5.50 10.35 -2.85
C THR A 40 -4.05 10.83 -2.87
N ARG A 41 -3.53 11.30 -4.01
CA ARG A 41 -2.15 11.80 -4.16
C ARG A 41 -1.75 12.82 -3.11
N PHE A 42 -2.61 13.78 -2.81
CA PHE A 42 -2.31 14.82 -1.80
C PHE A 42 -2.10 14.21 -0.41
N TRP A 43 -2.96 13.27 -0.01
CA TRP A 43 -2.87 12.58 1.27
C TRP A 43 -1.63 11.69 1.37
N VAL A 44 -1.29 11.00 0.30
CA VAL A 44 -0.09 10.14 0.25
C VAL A 44 1.18 10.97 0.31
N ILE A 45 1.22 12.11 -0.39
CA ILE A 45 2.37 13.04 -0.33
C ILE A 45 2.49 13.62 1.08
N LEU A 46 1.39 14.07 1.68
CA LEU A 46 1.37 14.58 3.06
C LEU A 46 1.87 13.53 4.06
N ALA A 47 1.44 12.27 3.91
CA ALA A 47 1.88 11.15 4.73
C ALA A 47 3.36 10.82 4.54
N SER A 48 3.89 10.89 3.31
CA SER A 48 5.31 10.68 3.03
C SER A 48 6.18 11.81 3.58
N ILE A 49 5.73 13.06 3.50
CA ILE A 49 6.43 14.20 4.10
C ILE A 49 6.41 14.10 5.63
N SER A 50 5.27 13.77 6.23
CA SER A 50 5.20 13.58 7.69
C SER A 50 6.06 12.40 8.14
N ALA A 51 6.10 11.30 7.38
CA ALA A 51 7.01 10.20 7.64
C ALA A 51 8.49 10.63 7.56
N LEU A 52 8.89 11.49 6.62
CA LEU A 52 10.24 12.04 6.59
C LEU A 52 10.55 12.89 7.83
N LEU A 53 9.62 13.73 8.28
CA LEU A 53 9.80 14.54 9.49
C LEU A 53 9.94 13.67 10.75
N ILE A 54 9.10 12.63 10.87
CA ILE A 54 9.17 11.66 11.97
C ILE A 54 10.48 10.85 11.90
N THR A 55 10.98 10.57 10.70
CA THR A 55 12.28 9.93 10.50
C THR A 55 13.41 10.76 11.10
N LEU A 56 13.44 12.07 10.82
CA LEU A 56 14.41 12.99 11.43
C LEU A 56 14.25 13.05 12.96
N GLY A 57 13.01 13.07 13.45
CA GLY A 57 12.70 13.09 14.88
C GLY A 57 13.16 11.84 15.64
N PHE A 58 12.97 10.64 15.07
CA PHE A 58 13.41 9.41 15.72
C PHE A 58 14.94 9.28 15.65
N VAL A 59 15.59 9.65 14.55
CA VAL A 59 17.06 9.64 14.45
C VAL A 59 17.68 10.58 15.48
N TYR A 60 17.11 11.78 15.65
CA TYR A 60 17.54 12.72 16.69
C TYR A 60 17.33 12.15 18.10
N SER A 61 16.22 11.48 18.34
CA SER A 61 15.95 10.80 19.61
C SER A 61 16.99 9.71 19.90
N GLY A 62 17.39 8.93 18.90
CA GLY A 62 18.45 7.93 19.02
C GLY A 62 19.82 8.54 19.34
N TYR A 63 20.14 9.70 18.75
CA TYR A 63 21.37 10.43 19.07
C TYR A 63 21.37 10.97 20.51
N ARG A 64 20.23 11.55 20.95
CA ARG A 64 20.07 12.05 22.32
C ARG A 64 20.07 10.94 23.36
N PHE A 65 19.57 9.76 23.01
CA PHE A 65 19.67 8.56 23.84
C PHE A 65 21.13 8.20 24.15
N TYR A 66 22.01 8.25 23.15
CA TYR A 66 23.43 7.90 23.32
C TYR A 66 24.21 8.91 24.18
N ILE A 67 23.86 10.19 24.12
CA ILE A 67 24.56 11.26 24.84
C ILE A 67 24.01 11.49 26.25
N ALA A 68 22.78 11.06 26.52
CA ALA A 68 22.14 11.29 27.81
C ALA A 68 22.93 10.62 28.96
N THR A 69 23.28 11.43 29.96
CA THR A 69 23.98 11.01 31.18
C THR A 69 23.05 10.52 32.29
N SER A 70 21.76 10.88 32.23
CA SER A 70 20.74 10.44 33.17
C SER A 70 19.92 9.29 32.57
N VAL A 71 19.68 8.25 33.37
CA VAL A 71 18.83 7.10 32.99
C VAL A 71 17.41 7.55 32.66
N MET A 72 16.88 8.55 33.36
CA MET A 72 15.53 9.07 33.11
C MET A 72 15.42 9.71 31.73
N ASP A 73 16.44 10.49 31.33
CA ASP A 73 16.49 11.11 30.00
C ASP A 73 16.68 10.06 28.90
N GLN A 74 17.51 9.04 29.15
CA GLN A 74 17.67 7.91 28.23
C GLN A 74 16.31 7.22 27.98
N VAL A 75 15.55 6.89 29.03
CA VAL A 75 14.23 6.25 28.87
C VAL A 75 13.27 7.15 28.09
N PHE A 76 13.25 8.46 28.35
CA PHE A 76 12.40 9.40 27.61
C PHE A 76 12.70 9.39 26.10
N TRP A 77 13.98 9.51 25.72
CA TRP A 77 14.39 9.49 24.31
C TRP A 77 14.19 8.11 23.66
N ALA A 78 14.35 7.02 24.42
CA ALA A 78 14.09 5.67 23.93
C ALA A 78 12.61 5.45 23.60
N VAL A 79 11.69 5.96 24.42
CA VAL A 79 10.25 5.88 24.15
C VAL A 79 9.89 6.67 22.89
N TRP A 80 10.44 7.87 22.71
CA TRP A 80 10.23 8.66 21.50
C TRP A 80 10.82 8.00 20.25
N PHE A 81 11.97 7.34 20.38
CA PHE A 81 12.56 6.55 19.31
C PHE A 81 11.63 5.40 18.88
N ILE A 82 11.14 4.60 19.84
CA ILE A 82 10.23 3.47 19.58
C ILE A 82 8.90 3.97 19.00
N ALA A 83 8.32 5.03 19.57
CA ALA A 83 7.09 5.63 19.07
C ALA A 83 7.25 6.08 17.60
N GLY A 84 8.38 6.73 17.27
CA GLY A 84 8.72 7.12 15.91
C GLY A 84 8.76 5.92 14.95
N LEU A 85 9.39 4.81 15.36
CA LEU A 85 9.43 3.58 14.56
C LEU A 85 8.05 2.98 14.33
N VAL A 86 7.20 2.91 15.36
CA VAL A 86 5.83 2.40 15.23
C VAL A 86 5.02 3.24 14.25
N VAL A 87 5.14 4.57 14.33
CA VAL A 87 4.46 5.47 13.39
C VAL A 87 4.96 5.26 11.95
N GLN A 88 6.27 5.09 11.73
CA GLN A 88 6.81 4.77 10.40
C GLN A 88 6.21 3.49 9.81
N ILE A 89 6.10 2.43 10.63
CA ILE A 89 5.51 1.15 10.22
C ILE A 89 4.03 1.35 9.88
N ALA A 90 3.30 2.03 10.75
CA ALA A 90 1.87 2.31 10.55
C ALA A 90 1.62 3.11 9.27
N THR A 91 2.42 4.13 8.97
CA THR A 91 2.29 4.92 7.74
C THR A 91 2.50 4.06 6.50
N LYS A 92 3.52 3.21 6.47
CA LYS A 92 3.76 2.29 5.35
C LYS A 92 2.61 1.30 5.16
N LEU A 93 2.13 0.72 6.26
CA LEU A 93 1.00 -0.22 6.21
C LEU A 93 -0.27 0.46 5.69
N TRP A 94 -0.55 1.67 6.14
CA TRP A 94 -1.68 2.46 5.67
C TRP A 94 -1.61 2.75 4.16
N ILE A 95 -0.43 3.15 3.65
CA ILE A 95 -0.24 3.37 2.20
C ILE A 95 -0.50 2.07 1.42
N PHE A 96 -0.04 0.92 1.93
CA PHE A 96 -0.27 -0.37 1.29
C PHE A 96 -1.76 -0.77 1.28
N MET A 97 -2.46 -0.51 2.38
CA MET A 97 -3.91 -0.73 2.47
C MET A 97 -4.69 0.18 1.52
N GLU A 98 -4.32 1.46 1.42
CA GLU A 98 -4.96 2.39 0.51
C GLU A 98 -4.71 1.97 -0.95
N MET A 99 -3.53 1.46 -1.27
CA MET A 99 -3.23 0.86 -2.58
C MET A 99 -4.19 -0.30 -2.91
N ASN A 100 -4.36 -1.24 -1.98
CA ASN A 100 -5.26 -2.37 -2.15
C ASN A 100 -6.72 -1.89 -2.34
N ARG A 101 -7.15 -0.94 -1.51
CA ARG A 101 -8.49 -0.34 -1.60
C ARG A 101 -8.75 0.29 -2.97
N GLN A 102 -7.79 1.01 -3.52
CA GLN A 102 -7.91 1.63 -4.84
C GLN A 102 -7.92 0.58 -5.97
N SER A 103 -7.16 -0.51 -5.86
CA SER A 103 -7.22 -1.62 -6.83
C SER A 103 -8.61 -2.25 -6.88
N VAL A 104 -9.17 -2.56 -5.71
CA VAL A 104 -10.51 -3.15 -5.58
C VAL A 104 -11.59 -2.23 -6.15
N LEU A 105 -11.54 -0.92 -5.84
CA LEU A 105 -12.49 0.04 -6.39
C LEU A 105 -12.43 0.11 -7.92
N ARG A 106 -11.24 0.01 -8.51
CA ARG A 106 -11.06 0.01 -9.96
C ARG A 106 -11.68 -1.24 -10.60
N GLU A 107 -11.50 -2.40 -9.98
CA GLU A 107 -12.10 -3.66 -10.44
C GLU A 107 -13.63 -3.62 -10.33
N ILE A 108 -14.19 -3.11 -9.23
CA ILE A 108 -15.64 -2.93 -9.06
C ILE A 108 -16.21 -2.00 -10.15
N ASN A 109 -15.56 -0.87 -10.41
CA ASN A 109 -16.00 0.06 -11.44
C ASN A 109 -15.94 -0.57 -12.85
N ALA A 110 -14.91 -1.37 -13.14
CA ALA A 110 -14.80 -2.09 -14.41
C ALA A 110 -15.92 -3.12 -14.58
N LEU A 111 -16.28 -3.85 -13.52
CA LEU A 111 -17.41 -4.78 -13.51
C LEU A 111 -18.75 -4.06 -13.70
N ALA A 112 -18.97 -2.94 -13.01
CA ALA A 112 -20.18 -2.13 -13.15
C ALA A 112 -20.38 -1.64 -14.60
N MET A 113 -19.30 -1.19 -15.24
CA MET A 113 -19.32 -0.78 -16.65
C MET A 113 -19.66 -1.93 -17.60
N ARG A 114 -19.18 -3.15 -17.33
CA ARG A 114 -19.49 -4.34 -18.14
C ARG A 114 -20.95 -4.80 -17.99
N LEU A 115 -21.50 -4.71 -16.77
CA LEU A 115 -22.91 -5.03 -16.50
C LEU A 115 -23.87 -3.99 -17.08
N SER A 116 -23.43 -2.75 -17.25
CA SER A 116 -24.25 -1.68 -17.85
C SER A 116 -24.32 -1.72 -19.40
N LYS A 117 -23.56 -2.62 -20.03
CA LYS A 117 -23.56 -2.88 -21.47
C LYS A 117 -24.35 -4.13 -21.79
#